data_AF-A0ABC9D8I8-F1
#
_entry.id   AF-A0ABC9D8I8-F1
#
_cell.length_a   1.000
_cell.length_b   1.000
_cell.length_c   1.000
_cell.angle_alpha   90.00
_cell.angle_beta   90.00
_cell.angle_gamma   90.00
#
_symmetry.space_group_name_H-M   'P 1'
#
loop_
_entity.id
_entity.type
_entity.pdbx_description
1 polymer ?
#
loop_
_entity_poly.entity_id
_entity_poly.type
_entity_poly.pdbx_seq_one_letter_code
_entity_poly.pdbx_strand_id
1 'polypeptide(L)'
;MPTLRRRNPDVHVKALEGIVSANTFFTVAVFIGITGTITPSSTIPPACVAGDDIARNFFLFEILSFGFYLLSSLVAQGMKLAVTLLAADEFYGDGDQKPPPSDDCEEMPAWRAAGPRERRRAVLRFARPMMLLAAGCSIMGTFFLLLSMVDAIQLKFGLVSCGSTLAVGATLGLSALVLAGLIFYGSTVAYALTHYLP
;
A
#
# COMPACT_ATOMS: atom_id res chain seq x y z
N MET A 1 23.28 35.54 -20.37
CA MET A 1 21.84 35.30 -20.13
C MET A 1 21.72 34.02 -19.30
N PRO A 2 21.32 34.07 -18.02
CA PRO A 2 21.16 32.85 -17.24
C PRO A 2 19.80 32.21 -17.58
N THR A 3 19.84 30.98 -18.07
CA THR A 3 18.65 30.17 -18.33
C THR A 3 18.04 29.76 -17.00
N LEU A 4 16.92 30.40 -16.63
CA LEU A 4 16.02 29.94 -15.56
C LEU A 4 15.56 28.51 -15.88
N ARG A 5 16.22 27.53 -15.26
CA ARG A 5 15.91 26.10 -15.43
C ARG A 5 14.56 25.83 -14.76
N ARG A 6 13.56 25.64 -15.62
CA ARG A 6 12.16 25.32 -15.33
C ARG A 6 12.07 24.26 -14.22
N ARG A 7 11.42 24.61 -13.11
CA ARG A 7 10.97 23.66 -12.07
C ARG A 7 10.06 22.67 -12.79
N ASN A 8 10.52 21.43 -13.06
CA ASN A 8 9.72 20.46 -13.82
C ASN A 8 8.38 20.21 -13.10
N PRO A 9 7.24 20.58 -13.70
CA PRO A 9 5.91 20.30 -13.14
C PRO A 9 5.63 18.79 -13.06
N ASP A 10 6.40 17.97 -13.79
CA ASP A 10 6.24 16.52 -13.90
C ASP A 10 6.28 15.79 -12.55
N VAL A 11 7.03 16.28 -11.56
CA VAL A 11 7.15 15.56 -10.28
C VAL A 11 5.93 15.74 -9.37
N HIS A 12 5.26 16.90 -9.44
CA HIS A 12 3.98 17.11 -8.75
C HIS A 12 2.84 16.35 -9.44
N VAL A 13 2.88 16.26 -10.78
CA VAL A 13 1.87 15.51 -11.56
C VAL A 13 1.99 14.01 -11.30
N LYS A 14 3.20 13.46 -11.23
CA LYS A 14 3.42 12.01 -11.04
C LYS A 14 3.03 11.50 -9.65
N ALA A 15 3.11 12.35 -8.62
CA ALA A 15 2.61 12.05 -7.28
C ALA A 15 1.07 12.12 -7.21
N LEU A 16 0.50 13.17 -7.82
CA LEU A 16 -0.93 13.42 -7.82
C LEU A 16 -1.69 12.34 -8.61
N GLU A 17 -1.12 11.85 -9.71
CA GLU A 17 -1.73 10.81 -10.56
C GLU A 17 -1.84 9.45 -9.85
N GLY A 18 -0.82 9.07 -9.06
CA GLY A 18 -0.83 7.82 -8.27
C GLY A 18 -1.83 7.84 -7.10
N ILE A 19 -1.97 9.01 -6.46
CA ILE A 19 -2.89 9.20 -5.32
C ILE A 19 -4.35 9.28 -5.81
N VAL A 20 -4.62 10.05 -6.85
CA VAL A 20 -5.97 10.20 -7.41
C VAL A 20 -6.46 8.87 -7.98
N SER A 21 -5.62 8.12 -8.70
CA SER A 21 -5.97 6.81 -9.23
C SER A 21 -6.32 5.78 -8.13
N ALA A 22 -5.50 5.66 -7.09
CA ALA A 22 -5.76 4.72 -5.99
C ALA A 22 -7.06 5.05 -5.25
N ASN A 23 -7.35 6.34 -5.01
CA ASN A 23 -8.54 6.79 -4.30
C ASN A 23 -9.83 6.66 -5.16
N THR A 24 -9.72 6.71 -6.49
CA THR A 24 -10.87 6.49 -7.39
C THR A 24 -11.24 5.02 -7.50
N PHE A 25 -10.27 4.11 -7.71
CA PHE A 25 -10.55 2.66 -7.70
C PHE A 25 -11.10 2.20 -6.37
N PHE A 26 -10.59 2.79 -5.30
CA PHE A 26 -11.07 2.62 -3.94
C PHE A 26 -12.56 2.93 -3.86
N THR A 27 -12.96 4.16 -4.20
CA THR A 27 -14.37 4.59 -4.13
C THR A 27 -15.29 3.66 -4.94
N VAL A 28 -14.86 3.22 -6.12
CA VAL A 28 -15.64 2.31 -6.96
C VAL A 28 -15.84 0.93 -6.31
N ALA A 29 -14.81 0.37 -5.67
CA ALA A 29 -14.90 -0.94 -5.01
C ALA A 29 -15.94 -0.94 -3.87
N VAL A 30 -15.99 0.10 -3.05
CA VAL A 30 -17.00 0.24 -1.98
C VAL A 30 -18.41 0.35 -2.54
N PHE A 31 -18.62 1.10 -3.61
CA PHE A 31 -19.96 1.19 -4.22
C PHE A 31 -20.41 -0.16 -4.82
N ILE A 32 -19.48 -0.95 -5.36
CA ILE A 32 -19.76 -2.31 -5.85
C ILE A 32 -20.03 -3.28 -4.69
N GLY A 33 -19.25 -3.21 -3.60
CA GLY A 33 -19.45 -4.04 -2.40
C GLY A 33 -20.80 -3.81 -1.72
N ILE A 34 -21.25 -2.55 -1.66
CA ILE A 34 -22.56 -2.18 -1.08
C ILE A 34 -23.73 -2.67 -1.93
N THR A 35 -23.60 -2.64 -3.26
CA THR A 35 -24.70 -2.99 -4.17
C THR A 35 -24.86 -4.51 -4.38
N GLY A 36 -23.82 -5.30 -4.12
CA GLY A 36 -23.75 -6.72 -4.47
C GLY A 36 -24.30 -7.74 -3.46
N THR A 37 -24.73 -7.33 -2.25
CA THR A 37 -24.97 -8.28 -1.14
C THR A 37 -26.43 -8.61 -0.80
N ILE A 38 -27.42 -8.11 -1.54
CA ILE A 38 -28.80 -8.03 -1.00
C ILE A 38 -29.78 -9.08 -1.58
N THR A 39 -29.32 -10.25 -2.05
CA THR A 39 -30.27 -11.33 -2.38
C THR A 39 -29.78 -12.70 -1.90
N PRO A 40 -30.36 -13.26 -0.82
CA PRO A 40 -30.13 -14.65 -0.44
C PRO A 40 -30.71 -15.57 -1.54
N SER A 41 -30.01 -16.67 -1.83
CA SER A 41 -30.53 -17.65 -2.79
C SER A 41 -31.79 -18.33 -2.22
N SER A 42 -32.84 -18.45 -3.03
CA SER A 42 -34.14 -19.02 -2.63
C SER A 42 -34.10 -20.51 -2.25
N THR A 43 -32.92 -21.14 -2.33
CA THR A 43 -32.68 -22.57 -2.05
C THR A 43 -32.18 -22.82 -0.62
N ILE A 44 -31.87 -21.77 0.16
CA ILE A 44 -31.33 -21.91 1.52
C ILE A 44 -32.46 -22.13 2.52
N PRO A 45 -32.42 -23.17 3.37
CA PRO A 45 -33.44 -23.37 4.39
C PRO A 45 -33.45 -22.19 5.39
N PRO A 46 -34.62 -21.81 5.94
CA PRO A 46 -34.76 -20.59 6.75
C PRO A 46 -33.86 -20.56 7.99
N ALA A 47 -33.52 -21.74 8.56
CA ALA A 47 -32.59 -21.86 9.68
C ALA A 47 -31.11 -21.59 9.33
N CYS A 48 -30.77 -21.54 8.03
CA CYS A 48 -29.41 -21.37 7.53
C CYS A 48 -29.18 -20.03 6.83
N VAL A 49 -30.18 -19.14 6.84
CA VAL A 49 -30.05 -17.80 6.28
C VAL A 49 -29.16 -16.97 7.20
N ALA A 50 -28.16 -16.31 6.63
CA ALA A 50 -27.30 -15.39 7.37
C ALA A 50 -28.13 -14.22 7.92
N GLY A 51 -27.95 -13.93 9.21
CA GLY A 51 -28.63 -12.82 9.87
C GLY A 51 -28.03 -11.46 9.55
N ASP A 52 -28.75 -10.40 9.92
CA ASP A 52 -28.33 -9.01 9.69
C ASP A 52 -27.00 -8.66 10.38
N ASP A 53 -26.64 -9.35 11.47
CA ASP A 53 -25.36 -9.17 12.15
C ASP A 53 -24.16 -9.49 11.25
N ILE A 54 -24.29 -10.53 10.41
CA ILE A 54 -23.24 -10.93 9.45
C ILE A 54 -23.16 -9.90 8.32
N ALA A 55 -24.30 -9.38 7.85
CA ALA A 55 -24.33 -8.30 6.85
C ALA A 55 -23.66 -7.02 7.36
N ARG A 56 -23.89 -6.66 8.62
CA ARG A 56 -23.26 -5.50 9.25
C ARG A 56 -21.75 -5.70 9.41
N ASN A 57 -21.32 -6.87 9.87
CA ASN A 57 -19.91 -7.20 10.03
C ASN A 57 -19.17 -7.22 8.68
N PHE A 58 -19.79 -7.83 7.65
CA PHE A 58 -19.30 -7.81 6.28
C PHE A 58 -18.92 -6.39 5.83
N PHE A 59 -19.86 -5.44 5.99
CA PHE A 59 -19.65 -4.05 5.60
C PHE A 59 -18.55 -3.36 6.42
N LEU A 60 -18.51 -3.59 7.74
CA LEU A 60 -17.49 -3.01 8.62
C LEU A 60 -16.09 -3.54 8.29
N PHE A 61 -15.95 -4.85 8.09
CA PHE A 61 -14.67 -5.47 7.72
C PHE A 61 -14.21 -5.02 6.34
N GLU A 62 -15.12 -4.84 5.40
CA GLU A 62 -14.79 -4.30 4.08
C GLU A 62 -14.22 -2.89 4.20
N ILE A 63 -14.93 -1.96 4.88
CA ILE A 63 -14.45 -0.58 5.08
C ILE A 63 -13.09 -0.54 5.80
N LEU A 64 -12.92 -1.35 6.85
CA LEU A 64 -11.68 -1.38 7.62
C LEU A 64 -10.51 -1.90 6.78
N SER A 65 -10.70 -3.05 6.10
CA SER A 65 -9.67 -3.68 5.26
C SER A 65 -9.13 -2.72 4.22
N PHE A 66 -10.06 -2.02 3.60
CA PHE A 66 -9.87 -1.04 2.57
C PHE A 66 -9.14 0.20 3.07
N GLY A 67 -9.50 0.72 4.24
CA GLY A 67 -8.78 1.81 4.89
C GLY A 67 -7.31 1.46 5.16
N PHE A 68 -7.04 0.24 5.63
CA PHE A 68 -5.67 -0.24 5.83
C PHE A 68 -4.90 -0.40 4.51
N TYR A 69 -5.54 -0.89 3.44
CA TYR A 69 -4.91 -0.99 2.14
C TYR A 69 -4.59 0.38 1.52
N LEU A 70 -5.44 1.39 1.68
CA LEU A 70 -5.09 2.75 1.28
C LEU A 70 -3.92 3.28 2.07
N LEU A 71 -3.93 3.11 3.38
CA LEU A 71 -2.83 3.58 4.21
C LEU A 71 -1.52 2.95 3.76
N SER A 72 -1.50 1.64 3.50
CA SER A 72 -0.35 0.93 2.93
C SER A 72 0.09 1.52 1.57
N SER A 73 -0.85 1.77 0.66
CA SER A 73 -0.56 2.33 -0.67
C SER A 73 -0.02 3.76 -0.59
N LEU A 74 -0.65 4.64 0.19
CA LEU A 74 -0.22 6.03 0.38
C LEU A 74 1.18 6.10 0.99
N VAL A 75 1.47 5.24 1.96
CA VAL A 75 2.78 5.11 2.58
C VAL A 75 3.81 4.64 1.53
N ALA A 76 3.52 3.61 0.75
CA ALA A 76 4.42 3.12 -0.30
C ALA A 76 4.69 4.17 -1.40
N GLN A 77 3.64 4.86 -1.85
CA GLN A 77 3.74 5.93 -2.87
C GLN A 77 4.50 7.15 -2.34
N GLY A 78 4.25 7.54 -1.09
CA GLY A 78 5.01 8.60 -0.42
C GLY A 78 6.50 8.27 -0.34
N MET A 79 6.84 7.02 -0.03
CA MET A 79 8.22 6.54 -0.02
C MET A 79 8.85 6.60 -1.42
N LYS A 80 8.13 6.12 -2.44
CA LYS A 80 8.59 6.12 -3.85
C LYS A 80 8.82 7.55 -4.36
N LEU A 81 7.92 8.47 -4.04
CA LEU A 81 8.07 9.88 -4.37
C LEU A 81 9.29 10.49 -3.68
N ALA A 82 9.47 10.23 -2.38
CA ALA A 82 10.61 10.72 -1.62
C ALA A 82 11.94 10.24 -2.22
N VAL A 83 12.06 8.96 -2.58
CA VAL A 83 13.26 8.42 -3.22
C VAL A 83 13.50 9.03 -4.61
N THR A 84 12.45 9.21 -5.40
CA THR A 84 12.55 9.79 -6.75
C THR A 84 13.00 11.25 -6.70
N LEU A 85 12.51 12.02 -5.73
CA LEU A 85 12.93 13.40 -5.51
C LEU A 85 14.41 13.51 -5.14
N LEU A 86 14.91 12.61 -4.29
CA LEU A 86 16.34 12.56 -3.96
C LEU A 86 17.19 12.23 -5.18
N ALA A 87 16.76 11.27 -6.01
CA ALA A 87 17.50 10.91 -7.22
C ALA A 87 17.51 12.06 -8.25
N ALA A 88 16.40 12.80 -8.36
CA ALA A 88 16.31 13.98 -9.22
C ALA A 88 17.22 15.12 -8.75
N ASP A 89 17.31 15.36 -7.44
CA ASP A 89 18.24 16.32 -6.85
C ASP A 89 19.71 15.93 -7.14
N GLU A 90 20.07 14.64 -7.04
CA GLU A 90 21.42 14.15 -7.38
C GLU A 90 21.80 14.44 -8.84
N PHE A 91 20.90 14.21 -9.79
CA PHE A 91 21.16 14.47 -11.22
C PHE A 91 21.31 15.96 -11.55
N TYR A 92 20.66 16.86 -10.81
CA TYR A 92 20.80 18.30 -11.02
C TYR A 92 22.13 18.85 -10.47
N GLY A 93 22.60 18.30 -9.35
CA GLY A 93 23.83 18.73 -8.68
C GLY A 93 25.12 18.48 -9.46
N ASP A 94 25.11 17.58 -10.46
CA ASP A 94 26.26 17.30 -11.34
C ASP A 94 26.42 18.35 -12.47
N GLY A 95 25.40 19.18 -12.71
CA GLY A 95 25.36 20.17 -13.78
C GLY A 95 25.88 21.57 -13.44
N ASP A 96 26.31 21.82 -12.20
CA ASP A 96 27.06 23.03 -11.86
C ASP A 96 28.49 22.86 -12.41
N GLN A 97 28.76 23.49 -13.56
CA GLN A 97 30.08 23.57 -14.18
C GLN A 97 31.11 23.94 -13.11
N LYS A 98 32.03 23.02 -12.81
CA LYS A 98 33.21 23.31 -12.00
C LYS A 98 33.89 24.53 -12.63
N PRO A 99 34.01 25.68 -11.93
CA PRO A 99 34.71 26.84 -12.48
C PRO A 99 36.13 26.41 -12.86
N PRO A 100 36.72 27.01 -13.92
CA PRO A 100 38.07 26.69 -14.34
C PRO A 100 39.02 26.83 -13.14
N PRO A 101 40.07 25.99 -13.04
CA PRO A 101 41.03 26.09 -11.95
C PRO A 101 41.68 27.48 -12.01
N SER A 102 41.29 28.36 -11.08
CA SER A 102 42.08 29.52 -10.71
C SER A 102 43.25 29.02 -9.85
N ASP A 103 44.44 29.58 -10.07
CA ASP A 103 45.68 29.24 -9.35
C ASP A 103 45.64 29.56 -7.85
N ASP A 104 44.55 30.13 -7.37
CA ASP A 104 44.25 30.20 -5.95
C ASP A 104 43.59 28.89 -5.52
N CYS A 105 44.23 28.18 -4.58
CA CYS A 105 43.62 27.10 -3.82
C CYS A 105 42.45 27.67 -2.98
N GLU A 106 41.38 28.14 -3.61
CA GLU A 106 40.12 28.38 -2.91
C GLU A 106 39.61 27.02 -2.46
N GLU A 107 39.71 26.80 -1.14
CA GLU A 107 39.18 25.65 -0.44
C GLU A 107 37.79 25.35 -0.98
N MET A 108 37.61 24.14 -1.52
CA MET A 108 36.29 23.68 -1.90
C MET A 108 35.39 23.78 -0.66
N PRO A 109 34.36 24.64 -0.65
CA PRO A 109 33.67 24.94 0.58
C PRO A 109 32.89 23.71 1.04
N ALA A 110 33.11 23.32 2.29
CA ALA A 110 32.68 22.04 2.86
C ALA A 110 31.17 21.73 2.70
N TRP A 111 30.33 22.76 2.54
CA TRP A 111 28.89 22.60 2.32
C TRP A 111 28.53 21.93 0.98
N ARG A 112 29.37 22.05 -0.06
CA ARG A 112 29.18 21.32 -1.34
C ARG A 112 29.48 19.83 -1.23
N ALA A 113 30.37 19.43 -0.31
CA ALA A 113 30.65 18.03 -0.03
C ALA A 113 29.64 17.39 0.95
N ALA A 114 28.92 18.20 1.74
CA ALA A 114 27.99 17.75 2.76
C ALA A 114 26.56 17.44 2.27
N GLY A 115 26.14 17.99 1.11
CA GLY A 115 24.72 18.06 0.72
C GLY A 115 23.96 16.75 0.41
N PRO A 116 24.53 15.72 -0.27
CA PRO A 116 23.74 14.56 -0.73
C PRO A 116 23.64 13.40 0.26
N ARG A 117 24.74 13.08 0.97
CA ARG A 117 24.85 11.86 1.80
C ARG A 117 24.00 11.93 3.06
N GLU A 118 23.88 13.10 3.68
CA GLU A 118 23.07 13.27 4.90
C GLU A 118 21.56 13.19 4.62
N ARG A 119 21.08 13.74 3.51
CA ARG A 119 19.68 13.62 3.07
C ARG A 119 19.30 12.16 2.77
N ARG A 120 20.18 11.42 2.08
CA ARG A 120 19.96 10.00 1.80
C ARG A 120 19.86 9.19 3.09
N ARG A 121 20.72 9.48 4.09
CA ARG A 121 20.65 8.87 5.43
C ARG A 121 19.38 9.25 6.18
N ALA A 122 18.90 10.49 6.07
CA ALA A 122 17.65 10.90 6.70
C ALA A 122 16.46 10.13 6.11
N VAL A 123 16.39 9.97 4.78
CA VAL A 123 15.31 9.20 4.15
C VAL A 123 15.42 7.71 4.44
N LEU A 124 16.63 7.13 4.44
CA LEU A 124 16.84 5.75 4.87
C LEU A 124 16.43 5.51 6.33
N ARG A 125 16.65 6.49 7.23
CA ARG A 125 16.18 6.43 8.62
C ARG A 125 14.66 6.36 8.73
N PHE A 126 13.94 7.10 7.87
CA PHE A 126 12.47 7.04 7.83
C PHE A 126 11.92 5.88 6.99
N ALA A 127 12.72 5.29 6.10
CA ALA A 127 12.28 4.19 5.24
C ALA A 127 11.94 2.92 6.03
N ARG A 128 12.71 2.56 7.08
CA ARG A 128 12.39 1.40 7.95
C ARG A 128 10.99 1.45 8.55
N PRO A 129 10.67 2.46 9.38
CA PRO A 129 9.36 2.53 10.03
C PRO A 129 8.24 2.67 8.99
N MET A 130 8.49 3.34 7.87
CA MET A 130 7.54 3.49 6.78
C MET A 130 7.22 2.17 6.08
N MET A 131 8.24 1.35 5.78
CA MET A 131 8.04 0.01 5.22
C MET A 131 7.33 -0.94 6.19
N LEU A 132 7.69 -0.91 7.47
CA LEU A 132 7.01 -1.69 8.52
C LEU A 132 5.55 -1.28 8.66
N LEU A 133 5.26 0.03 8.64
CA LEU A 133 3.89 0.55 8.69
C LEU A 133 3.09 0.08 7.46
N ALA A 134 3.64 0.21 6.26
CA ALA A 134 2.97 -0.26 5.03
C ALA A 134 2.71 -1.77 5.09
N ALA A 135 3.72 -2.57 5.44
CA ALA A 135 3.57 -4.02 5.55
C ALA A 135 2.56 -4.42 6.63
N GLY A 136 2.60 -3.79 7.80
CA GLY A 136 1.66 -4.02 8.89
C GLY A 136 0.22 -3.69 8.50
N CYS A 137 0.00 -2.54 7.87
CA CYS A 137 -1.31 -2.16 7.34
C CYS A 137 -1.78 -3.14 6.25
N SER A 138 -0.90 -3.61 5.36
CA SER A 138 -1.26 -4.60 4.34
C SER A 138 -1.68 -5.94 4.96
N ILE A 139 -0.96 -6.43 5.99
CA ILE A 139 -1.29 -7.66 6.70
C ILE A 139 -2.66 -7.52 7.41
N MET A 140 -2.86 -6.42 8.14
CA MET A 140 -4.14 -6.13 8.79
C MET A 140 -5.29 -5.99 7.80
N GLY A 141 -5.07 -5.29 6.68
CA GLY A 141 -6.03 -5.17 5.59
C GLY A 141 -6.43 -6.53 5.01
N THR A 142 -5.45 -7.40 4.79
CA THR A 142 -5.67 -8.76 4.29
C THR A 142 -6.46 -9.62 5.27
N PHE A 143 -6.21 -9.48 6.57
CA PHE A 143 -6.97 -10.17 7.60
C PHE A 143 -8.46 -9.75 7.61
N PHE A 144 -8.73 -8.44 7.60
CA PHE A 144 -10.12 -7.95 7.56
C PHE A 144 -10.82 -8.29 6.23
N LEU A 145 -10.11 -8.27 5.10
CA LEU A 145 -10.65 -8.68 3.81
C LEU A 145 -11.03 -10.17 3.83
N LEU A 146 -10.20 -11.03 4.43
CA LEU A 146 -10.50 -12.44 4.61
C LEU A 146 -11.81 -12.63 5.40
N LEU A 147 -11.98 -11.93 6.53
CA LEU A 147 -13.21 -11.99 7.33
C LEU A 147 -14.43 -11.52 6.51
N SER A 148 -14.31 -10.41 5.78
CA SER A 148 -15.36 -9.91 4.89
C SER A 148 -15.73 -10.95 3.82
N MET A 149 -14.76 -11.61 3.18
CA MET A 149 -15.04 -12.65 2.19
C MET A 149 -15.73 -13.88 2.79
N VAL A 150 -15.41 -14.25 4.03
CA VAL A 150 -16.11 -15.32 4.76
C VAL A 150 -17.56 -14.95 5.06
N ASP A 151 -17.82 -13.71 5.46
CA ASP A 151 -19.17 -13.21 5.68
C ASP A 151 -19.97 -13.10 4.36
N ALA A 152 -19.31 -12.72 3.26
CA ALA A 152 -19.91 -12.72 1.92
C ALA A 152 -20.32 -14.12 1.45
N ILE A 153 -19.49 -15.13 1.74
CA ILE A 153 -19.81 -16.54 1.48
C ILE A 153 -21.04 -16.94 2.31
N GLN A 154 -21.10 -16.55 3.59
CA GLN A 154 -22.25 -16.85 4.45
C GLN A 154 -23.55 -16.18 3.96
N LEU A 155 -23.46 -14.94 3.47
CA LEU A 155 -24.61 -14.21 2.90
C LEU A 155 -25.13 -14.86 1.61
N LYS A 156 -24.24 -15.44 0.78
CA LYS A 156 -24.63 -16.06 -0.51
C LYS A 156 -25.01 -17.54 -0.41
N PHE A 157 -24.30 -18.32 0.40
CA PHE A 157 -24.43 -19.78 0.46
C PHE A 157 -25.05 -20.29 1.78
N GLY A 158 -25.33 -19.39 2.72
CA GLY A 158 -25.85 -19.71 4.04
C GLY A 158 -24.75 -19.95 5.09
N LEU A 159 -25.17 -20.10 6.35
CA LEU A 159 -24.26 -20.29 7.48
C LEU A 159 -23.33 -21.50 7.28
N VAL A 160 -22.02 -21.32 7.56
CA VAL A 160 -21.02 -22.40 7.49
C VAL A 160 -21.39 -23.57 8.41
N SER A 161 -22.07 -23.28 9.53
CA SER A 161 -22.55 -24.29 10.48
C SER A 161 -23.59 -25.25 9.88
N CYS A 162 -24.25 -24.89 8.78
CA CYS A 162 -25.18 -25.79 8.10
C CYS A 162 -24.46 -26.84 7.24
N GLY A 163 -23.12 -26.80 7.17
CA GLY A 163 -22.32 -27.87 6.60
C GLY A 163 -22.45 -28.04 5.10
N SER A 164 -22.90 -27.01 4.36
CA SER A 164 -22.93 -27.08 2.90
C SER A 164 -21.49 -27.23 2.39
N THR A 165 -21.24 -28.30 1.63
CA THR A 165 -19.90 -28.65 1.14
C THR A 165 -19.26 -27.53 0.33
N LEU A 166 -20.09 -26.74 -0.36
CA LEU A 166 -19.69 -25.61 -1.19
C LEU A 166 -19.27 -24.40 -0.34
N ALA A 167 -20.01 -24.04 0.72
CA ALA A 167 -19.62 -22.94 1.61
C ALA A 167 -18.37 -23.29 2.40
N VAL A 168 -18.33 -24.49 2.99
CA VAL A 168 -17.18 -24.97 3.78
C VAL A 168 -15.93 -25.07 2.89
N GLY A 169 -16.06 -25.68 1.70
CA GLY A 169 -14.96 -25.79 0.75
C GLY A 169 -14.42 -24.44 0.27
N ALA A 170 -15.32 -23.48 -0.03
CA ALA A 170 -14.93 -22.13 -0.42
C ALA A 170 -14.21 -21.40 0.72
N THR A 171 -14.75 -21.42 1.93
CA THR A 171 -14.14 -20.78 3.11
C THR A 171 -12.78 -21.38 3.44
N LEU A 172 -12.64 -22.71 3.43
CA LEU A 172 -11.36 -23.38 3.70
C LEU A 172 -10.32 -23.13 2.60
N GLY A 173 -10.72 -23.23 1.34
CA GLY A 173 -9.81 -22.97 0.22
C GLY A 173 -9.31 -21.52 0.20
N LEU A 174 -10.22 -20.56 0.39
CA LEU A 174 -9.88 -19.14 0.40
C LEU A 174 -8.99 -18.77 1.60
N SER A 175 -9.32 -19.26 2.80
CA SER A 175 -8.48 -19.01 3.99
C SER A 175 -7.09 -19.62 3.87
N ALA A 176 -6.96 -20.85 3.36
CA ALA A 176 -5.67 -21.49 3.13
C ALA A 176 -4.81 -20.69 2.13
N LEU A 177 -5.40 -20.24 1.02
CA LEU A 177 -4.71 -19.45 0.01
C LEU A 177 -4.21 -18.11 0.57
N VAL A 178 -5.08 -17.40 1.29
CA VAL A 178 -4.73 -16.10 1.89
C VAL A 178 -3.63 -16.24 2.95
N LEU A 179 -3.70 -17.25 3.81
CA LEU A 179 -2.68 -17.49 4.83
C LEU A 179 -1.32 -17.85 4.21
N ALA A 180 -1.31 -18.70 3.18
CA ALA A 180 -0.08 -19.02 2.45
C ALA A 180 0.54 -17.76 1.81
N GLY A 181 -0.30 -16.90 1.21
CA GLY A 181 0.12 -15.61 0.66
C GLY A 181 0.70 -14.67 1.72
N LEU A 182 0.06 -14.56 2.88
CA LEU A 182 0.53 -13.73 4.00
C LEU A 182 1.87 -14.21 4.56
N ILE A 183 2.07 -15.53 4.69
CA ILE A 183 3.35 -16.10 5.13
C ILE A 183 4.44 -15.77 4.11
N PHE A 184 4.17 -15.97 2.82
CA PHE A 184 5.13 -15.65 1.76
C PHE A 184 5.47 -14.14 1.74
N TYR A 185 4.47 -13.27 1.79
CA TYR A 185 4.66 -11.82 1.84
C TYR A 185 5.45 -11.38 3.07
N GLY A 186 5.03 -11.83 4.26
CA GLY A 186 5.70 -11.52 5.52
C GLY A 186 7.15 -11.98 5.55
N SER A 187 7.43 -13.20 5.06
CA SER A 187 8.80 -13.73 4.95
C SER A 187 9.67 -12.90 3.99
N THR A 188 9.10 -12.46 2.86
CA THR A 188 9.80 -11.61 1.88
C THR A 188 10.14 -10.25 2.48
N VAL A 189 9.20 -9.62 3.19
CA VAL A 189 9.43 -8.33 3.87
C VAL A 189 10.47 -8.48 4.98
N ALA A 190 10.39 -9.53 5.80
CA ALA A 190 11.36 -9.80 6.85
C ALA A 190 12.77 -10.05 6.27
N TYR A 191 12.86 -10.83 5.19
CA TYR A 191 14.12 -11.05 4.47
C TYR A 191 14.68 -9.73 3.92
N ALA A 192 13.83 -8.90 3.30
CA ALA A 192 14.24 -7.61 2.78
C ALA A 192 14.76 -6.68 3.87
N LEU A 193 14.09 -6.63 5.02
CA LEU A 193 14.49 -5.81 6.17
C LEU A 193 15.81 -6.28 6.80
N THR A 194 16.04 -7.60 6.89
CA THR A 194 17.25 -8.15 7.50
C THR A 194 18.48 -8.04 6.60
N HIS A 195 18.32 -8.16 5.27
CA HIS A 195 19.45 -8.19 4.34
C HIS A 195 19.76 -6.85 3.65
N TYR A 196 18.75 -6.02 3.34
CA TYR A 196 18.97 -4.78 2.56
C TYR A 196 19.08 -3.53 3.42
N LEU A 197 18.60 -3.58 4.66
CA LEU A 197 18.66 -2.45 5.58
C LEU A 197 19.50 -2.87 6.81
N PRO A 198 20.80 -2.50 6.87
CA PRO A 198 21.67 -2.68 8.06
C PRO A 198 21.42 -1.64 9.16
#